data_AF-A0A5B9GD93-F1
#
_entry.id   AF-A0A5B9GD93-F1
#
_cell.length_a   1.000
_cell.length_b   1.000
_cell.length_c   1.000
_cell.angle_alpha   90.00
_cell.angle_beta   90.00
_cell.angle_gamma   90.00
#
_symmetry.space_group_name_H-M   'P 1'
#
loop_
_entity.id
_entity.type
_entity.pdbx_description
1 polymer ?
#
loop_
_entity_poly.entity_id
_entity_poly.type
_entity_poly.pdbx_seq_one_letter_code
_entity_poly.pdbx_strand_id
1 'polypeptide(L)'
;MTGPMTAWMLAVALLGLIGGTYQASTGCKNCITLGKEEKAMFRAHSDACLAQSSVQPRLVEAMLAGELSDEPALKRHVYCVLLKCKVIGKDGKLQKTAVLSKMATRADGRNATKVLEACADQGGETPEDVAWNVFRCGYDKKAVLFEYMPTNVSGTDLENNSE
;
A
#
# COMPACT_ATOMS: atom_id res chain seq x y z
N MET A 1 13.13 12.83 69.11
CA MET A 1 12.15 13.51 68.23
C MET A 1 12.25 12.87 66.85
N THR A 2 11.49 11.79 66.66
CA THR A 2 11.42 10.97 65.46
C THR A 2 10.00 11.11 64.92
N GLY A 3 9.83 11.89 63.86
CA GLY A 3 8.55 12.08 63.18
C GLY A 3 8.29 10.93 62.20
N PRO A 4 7.10 10.30 62.23
CA PRO A 4 6.79 9.17 61.36
C PRO A 4 5.88 9.57 60.19
N MET A 5 5.68 8.60 59.29
CA MET A 5 4.51 8.42 58.42
C MET A 5 4.54 9.02 57.01
N THR A 6 5.19 8.25 56.14
CA THR A 6 4.62 7.77 54.87
C THR A 6 3.11 7.51 54.96
N ALA A 7 2.27 8.42 54.44
CA ALA A 7 0.83 8.19 54.28
C ALA A 7 0.18 9.22 53.33
N TRP A 8 0.70 9.38 52.11
CA TRP A 8 0.03 10.10 51.01
C TRP A 8 -0.01 9.27 49.73
N MET A 9 -0.13 7.95 49.88
CA MET A 9 -0.48 7.02 48.81
C MET A 9 -1.85 6.45 49.13
N LEU A 10 -2.93 7.17 48.79
CA LEU A 10 -4.31 6.68 48.57
C LEU A 10 -5.29 7.85 48.69
N ALA A 11 -5.59 8.56 47.59
CA ALA A 11 -6.89 9.20 47.31
C ALA A 11 -6.87 10.09 46.05
N VAL A 12 -6.60 9.55 44.87
CA VAL A 12 -7.20 10.04 43.61
C VAL A 12 -7.36 8.86 42.65
N ALA A 13 -8.24 7.94 43.00
CA ALA A 13 -8.90 7.07 42.04
C ALA A 13 -10.35 7.53 41.96
N LEU A 14 -10.85 7.70 40.73
CA LEU A 14 -12.23 8.05 40.33
C LEU A 14 -12.51 9.56 40.12
N LEU A 15 -12.19 10.04 38.91
CA LEU A 15 -13.12 10.58 37.90
C LEU A 15 -12.43 11.65 37.05
N GLY A 16 -12.37 11.40 35.73
CA GLY A 16 -12.29 12.46 34.74
C GLY A 16 -11.02 12.47 33.90
N LEU A 17 -11.23 12.17 32.61
CA LEU A 17 -10.35 12.45 31.47
C LEU A 17 -9.19 11.46 31.31
N ILE A 18 -9.56 10.34 30.70
CA ILE A 18 -8.80 9.70 29.62
C ILE A 18 -8.50 10.79 28.58
N GLY A 19 -7.51 11.63 28.86
CA GLY A 19 -6.75 12.35 27.86
C GLY A 19 -5.76 11.38 27.25
N GLY A 20 -6.27 10.27 26.69
CA GLY A 20 -5.52 9.56 25.68
C GLY A 20 -5.26 10.62 24.62
N THR A 21 -4.01 11.05 24.50
CA THR A 21 -3.59 11.73 23.28
C THR A 21 -3.99 10.76 22.18
N TYR A 22 -5.07 11.07 21.46
CA TYR A 22 -5.30 10.55 20.14
C TYR A 22 -4.03 10.92 19.39
N GLN A 23 -3.04 10.03 19.41
CA GLN A 23 -2.04 10.02 18.39
C GLN A 23 -2.87 9.71 17.16
N ALA A 24 -3.30 10.77 16.47
CA ALA A 24 -3.71 10.70 15.10
C ALA A 24 -2.64 9.82 14.46
N SER A 25 -3.02 8.61 14.05
CA SER A 25 -2.14 7.75 13.31
C SER A 25 -1.51 8.65 12.27
N THR A 26 -0.17 8.72 12.25
CA THR A 26 0.51 9.55 11.27
C THR A 26 0.14 8.96 9.93
N GLY A 27 -0.93 9.51 9.33
CA GLY A 27 -1.49 9.05 8.09
C GLY A 27 -0.34 8.94 7.12
N CYS A 28 -0.24 7.78 6.48
CA CYS A 28 0.81 7.52 5.52
C CYS A 28 0.79 8.62 4.46
N LYS A 29 1.77 9.53 4.56
CA LYS A 29 1.78 10.80 3.81
C LYS A 29 1.84 10.58 2.30
N ASN A 30 2.25 9.40 1.86
CA ASN A 30 2.42 9.04 0.45
C ASN A 30 1.48 7.93 -0.03
N CYS A 31 0.58 7.43 0.83
CA CYS A 31 -0.32 6.33 0.47
C CYS A 31 -1.29 6.75 -0.62
N ILE A 32 -1.50 5.84 -1.58
CA ILE A 32 -2.65 5.87 -2.46
C ILE A 32 -3.76 5.05 -1.80
N THR A 33 -4.93 5.62 -1.55
CA THR A 33 -6.08 4.88 -1.01
C THR A 33 -7.04 4.53 -2.14
N LEU A 34 -7.10 3.27 -2.54
CA LEU A 34 -8.03 2.87 -3.62
C LEU A 34 -9.47 2.80 -3.13
N GLY A 35 -10.38 3.42 -3.86
CA GLY A 35 -11.82 3.31 -3.65
C GLY A 35 -12.34 1.90 -3.99
N LYS A 36 -13.61 1.63 -3.63
CA LYS A 36 -14.26 0.32 -3.87
C LYS A 36 -14.21 -0.09 -5.35
N GLU A 37 -14.46 0.87 -6.26
CA GLU A 37 -14.45 0.64 -7.70
C GLU A 37 -13.04 0.30 -8.23
N GLU A 38 -12.03 1.03 -7.78
CA GLU A 38 -10.64 0.82 -8.21
C GLU A 38 -10.10 -0.51 -7.71
N LYS A 39 -10.47 -0.91 -6.48
CA LYS A 39 -10.20 -2.24 -5.95
C LYS A 39 -10.87 -3.32 -6.80
N ALA A 40 -12.14 -3.15 -7.17
CA ALA A 40 -12.85 -4.11 -8.01
C ALA A 40 -12.21 -4.23 -9.41
N MET A 41 -11.85 -3.10 -10.02
CA MET A 41 -11.15 -3.06 -11.31
C MET A 41 -9.81 -3.78 -11.24
N PHE A 42 -9.00 -3.49 -10.21
CA PHE A 42 -7.71 -4.15 -10.01
C PHE A 42 -7.86 -5.67 -9.87
N ARG A 43 -8.81 -6.15 -9.05
CA ARG A 43 -9.09 -7.59 -8.90
C ARG A 43 -9.49 -8.22 -10.24
N ALA A 44 -10.41 -7.60 -10.98
CA ALA A 44 -10.81 -8.10 -12.28
C ALA A 44 -9.65 -8.18 -13.29
N HIS A 45 -8.73 -7.22 -13.26
CA HIS A 45 -7.53 -7.25 -14.09
C HIS A 45 -6.52 -8.31 -13.63
N SER A 46 -6.33 -8.46 -12.32
CA SER A 46 -5.54 -9.54 -11.72
C SER A 46 -6.04 -10.91 -12.16
N ASP A 47 -7.33 -11.18 -12.01
CA ASP A 47 -7.95 -12.46 -12.40
C ASP A 47 -7.75 -12.75 -13.89
N ALA A 48 -7.95 -11.74 -14.75
CA ALA A 48 -7.72 -11.85 -16.19
C ALA A 48 -6.24 -12.07 -16.58
N CYS A 49 -5.31 -11.83 -15.65
CA CYS A 49 -3.88 -11.99 -15.86
C CYS A 49 -3.31 -13.31 -15.32
N LEU A 50 -4.07 -14.08 -14.53
CA LEU A 50 -3.63 -15.37 -13.98
C LEU A 50 -3.19 -16.34 -15.08
N ALA A 51 -4.06 -16.54 -16.09
CA ALA A 51 -3.76 -17.45 -17.20
C ALA A 51 -2.56 -17.01 -18.04
N GLN A 52 -2.47 -15.71 -18.36
CA GLN A 52 -1.41 -15.16 -19.22
C GLN A 52 -0.03 -15.22 -18.55
N SER A 53 0.02 -14.98 -17.23
CA SER A 53 1.27 -14.97 -16.47
C SER A 53 1.73 -16.37 -16.06
N SER A 54 0.80 -17.33 -16.00
CA SER A 54 0.99 -18.64 -15.37
C SER A 54 1.47 -18.54 -13.92
N VAL A 55 1.13 -17.44 -13.23
CA VAL A 55 1.46 -17.25 -11.83
C VAL A 55 0.63 -18.18 -10.96
N GLN A 56 1.25 -18.72 -9.91
CA GLN A 56 0.51 -19.50 -8.92
C GLN A 56 -0.31 -18.53 -8.04
N PRO A 57 -1.60 -18.81 -7.78
CA PRO A 57 -2.45 -17.93 -6.96
C PRO A 57 -1.80 -17.54 -5.62
N ARG A 58 -1.12 -18.48 -4.96
CA ARG A 58 -0.39 -18.25 -3.70
C ARG A 58 0.66 -17.14 -3.77
N LEU A 59 1.31 -16.93 -4.93
CA LEU A 59 2.31 -15.87 -5.10
C LEU A 59 1.64 -14.51 -5.24
N VAL A 60 0.44 -14.48 -5.84
CA VAL A 60 -0.38 -13.26 -5.92
C VAL A 60 -0.92 -12.92 -4.53
N GLU A 61 -1.42 -13.91 -3.79
CA GLU A 61 -1.86 -13.75 -2.41
C GLU A 61 -0.73 -13.27 -1.50
N ALA A 62 0.46 -13.87 -1.60
CA ALA A 62 1.65 -13.42 -0.85
C ALA A 62 2.05 -11.99 -1.22
N MET A 63 2.10 -11.65 -2.51
CA MET A 63 2.35 -10.28 -2.96
C MET A 63 1.30 -9.31 -2.39
N LEU A 64 0.02 -9.69 -2.45
CA LEU A 64 -1.08 -8.98 -1.83
C LEU A 64 -0.99 -8.98 -0.30
N ALA A 65 -0.22 -9.85 0.35
CA ALA A 65 0.08 -9.79 1.77
C ALA A 65 1.33 -8.94 2.08
N GLY A 66 1.93 -8.30 1.08
CA GLY A 66 3.18 -7.54 1.22
C GLY A 66 4.45 -8.41 1.16
N GLU A 67 4.32 -9.69 0.85
CA GLU A 67 5.45 -10.62 0.66
C GLU A 67 5.82 -10.68 -0.83
N LEU A 68 6.67 -9.76 -1.27
CA LEU A 68 7.14 -9.73 -2.66
C LEU A 68 8.24 -10.78 -2.88
N SER A 69 8.09 -11.56 -3.95
CA SER A 69 9.14 -12.43 -4.49
C SER A 69 9.43 -12.04 -5.95
N ASP A 70 10.67 -12.18 -6.40
CA ASP A 70 11.07 -11.80 -7.77
C ASP A 70 10.82 -12.93 -8.80
N GLU A 71 9.82 -13.79 -8.52
CA GLU A 71 9.47 -14.93 -9.37
C GLU A 71 9.07 -14.48 -10.78
N PRO A 72 9.61 -15.08 -11.86
CA PRO A 72 9.33 -14.64 -13.23
C PRO A 72 7.84 -14.61 -13.59
N ALA A 73 7.06 -15.55 -13.07
CA ALA A 73 5.61 -15.58 -13.28
C ALA A 73 4.88 -14.44 -12.56
N LEU A 74 5.36 -14.03 -11.38
CA LEU A 74 4.81 -12.91 -10.64
C LEU A 74 5.13 -11.58 -11.33
N LYS A 75 6.35 -11.41 -11.86
CA LYS A 75 6.72 -10.24 -12.68
C LYS A 75 5.82 -10.09 -13.91
N ARG A 76 5.59 -11.19 -14.65
CA ARG A 76 4.64 -11.23 -15.77
C ARG A 76 3.22 -10.86 -15.35
N HIS A 77 2.79 -11.32 -14.18
CA HIS A 77 1.48 -10.98 -13.63
C HIS A 77 1.36 -9.48 -13.36
N VAL A 78 2.32 -8.88 -12.64
CA VAL A 78 2.35 -7.44 -12.37
C VAL A 78 2.39 -6.63 -13.67
N TYR A 79 3.24 -7.01 -14.63
CA TYR A 79 3.26 -6.37 -15.95
C TYR A 79 1.89 -6.40 -16.62
N CYS A 80 1.24 -7.57 -16.69
CA CYS A 80 -0.08 -7.71 -17.30
C CYS A 80 -1.14 -6.82 -16.62
N VAL A 81 -1.15 -6.78 -15.29
CA VAL A 81 -2.11 -5.98 -14.52
C VAL A 81 -1.88 -4.49 -14.76
N LEU A 82 -0.65 -4.01 -14.62
CA LEU A 82 -0.31 -2.60 -14.84
C LEU A 82 -0.60 -2.15 -16.28
N LEU A 83 -0.39 -3.03 -17.25
CA LEU A 83 -0.72 -2.77 -18.65
C LEU A 83 -2.24 -2.64 -18.86
N LYS A 84 -3.05 -3.54 -18.26
CA LYS A 84 -4.52 -3.45 -18.31
C LYS A 84 -5.07 -2.21 -17.60
N CYS A 85 -4.47 -1.83 -16.47
CA CYS A 85 -4.78 -0.59 -15.75
C CYS A 85 -4.36 0.68 -16.52
N LYS A 86 -3.61 0.54 -17.64
CA LYS A 86 -3.01 1.64 -18.41
C LYS A 86 -2.06 2.51 -17.58
N VAL A 87 -1.38 1.90 -16.60
CA VAL A 87 -0.36 2.55 -15.77
C VAL A 87 0.99 2.54 -16.48
N ILE A 88 1.27 1.50 -17.26
CA ILE A 88 2.50 1.34 -18.04
C ILE A 88 2.22 1.14 -19.53
N GLY A 89 3.24 1.36 -20.36
CA GLY A 89 3.26 0.99 -21.78
C GLY A 89 3.71 -0.46 -22.00
N LYS A 90 3.72 -0.88 -23.28
CA LYS A 90 4.24 -2.20 -23.70
C LYS A 90 5.74 -2.37 -23.47
N ASP A 91 6.45 -1.27 -23.21
CA ASP A 91 7.86 -1.22 -22.86
C ASP A 91 8.09 -1.34 -21.34
N GLY A 92 7.03 -1.54 -20.56
CA GLY A 92 7.09 -1.64 -19.10
C GLY A 92 7.15 -0.29 -18.37
N LYS A 93 7.31 0.81 -19.11
CA LYS A 93 7.54 2.14 -18.52
C LYS A 93 6.25 2.81 -18.11
N LEU A 94 6.32 3.62 -17.05
CA LEU A 94 5.18 4.39 -16.55
C LEU A 94 4.63 5.34 -17.63
N GLN A 95 3.33 5.27 -17.87
CA GLN A 95 2.60 6.20 -18.73
C GLN A 95 2.33 7.50 -17.95
N LYS A 96 3.38 8.30 -17.74
CA LYS A 96 3.38 9.52 -16.90
C LYS A 96 2.10 10.35 -17.09
N THR A 97 1.78 10.75 -18.32
CA THR A 97 0.59 11.56 -18.62
C THR A 97 -0.73 10.91 -18.23
N ALA A 98 -0.91 9.62 -18.52
CA ALA A 98 -2.15 8.90 -18.21
C ALA A 98 -2.34 8.74 -16.70
N VAL A 99 -1.24 8.45 -15.99
CA VAL A 99 -1.24 8.29 -14.53
C VAL A 99 -1.47 9.63 -13.84
N LEU A 100 -0.78 10.69 -14.25
CA LEU A 100 -1.00 12.05 -13.76
C LEU A 100 -2.46 12.49 -13.91
N SER A 101 -3.05 12.24 -15.09
CA SER A 101 -4.45 12.58 -15.36
C SER A 101 -5.41 11.82 -14.45
N LYS A 102 -5.14 10.54 -14.14
CA LYS A 102 -5.95 9.75 -13.19
C LYS A 102 -5.78 10.22 -11.75
N MET A 103 -4.59 10.69 -11.38
CA MET A 103 -4.30 11.16 -10.03
C MET A 103 -4.80 12.58 -9.76
N ALA A 104 -4.94 13.42 -10.78
CA ALA A 104 -5.33 14.83 -10.64
C ALA A 104 -6.69 15.05 -9.94
N THR A 105 -7.61 14.08 -10.03
CA THR A 105 -8.94 14.15 -9.41
C THR A 105 -8.98 13.60 -7.98
N ARG A 106 -7.85 13.13 -7.45
CA ARG A 106 -7.78 12.45 -6.15
C ARG A 106 -7.15 13.33 -5.08
N ALA A 107 -7.64 13.20 -3.85
CA ALA A 107 -7.12 13.94 -2.69
C ALA A 107 -5.65 13.58 -2.35
N ASP A 108 -5.26 12.32 -2.58
CA ASP A 108 -3.90 11.79 -2.40
C ASP A 108 -3.02 11.94 -3.67
N GLY A 109 -3.60 12.44 -4.76
CA GLY A 109 -3.01 12.43 -6.10
C GLY A 109 -1.67 13.15 -6.20
N ARG A 110 -1.49 14.26 -5.47
CA ARG A 110 -0.22 15.01 -5.47
C ARG A 110 0.95 14.18 -4.93
N ASN A 111 0.74 13.46 -3.82
CA ASN A 111 1.79 12.68 -3.19
C ASN A 111 2.06 11.40 -3.98
N ALA A 112 0.99 10.78 -4.51
CA ALA A 112 1.05 9.66 -5.44
C ALA A 112 1.91 9.99 -6.66
N THR A 113 1.60 11.10 -7.33
CA THR A 113 2.33 11.61 -8.50
C THR A 113 3.83 11.75 -8.22
N LYS A 114 4.19 12.40 -7.11
CA LYS A 114 5.60 12.63 -6.76
C LYS A 114 6.38 11.32 -6.63
N VAL A 115 5.76 10.30 -6.03
CA VAL A 115 6.41 8.99 -5.89
C VAL A 115 6.50 8.27 -7.23
N LEU A 116 5.44 8.30 -8.03
CA LEU A 116 5.39 7.65 -9.33
C LEU A 116 6.40 8.26 -10.30
N GLU A 117 6.56 9.59 -10.29
CA GLU A 117 7.61 10.29 -11.04
C GLU A 117 9.02 9.86 -10.60
N ALA A 118 9.26 9.75 -9.28
CA ALA A 118 10.53 9.26 -8.74
C ALA A 118 10.82 7.79 -9.06
N CYS A 119 9.80 7.03 -9.47
CA CYS A 119 9.90 5.62 -9.85
C CYS A 119 9.79 5.40 -11.37
N ALA A 120 9.73 6.45 -12.19
CA ALA A 120 9.43 6.27 -13.59
C ALA A 120 10.61 5.81 -14.45
N ASP A 121 11.84 6.06 -13.98
CA ASP A 121 13.07 5.80 -14.74
C ASP A 121 13.73 4.47 -14.34
N GLN A 122 12.94 3.52 -13.83
CA GLN A 122 13.42 2.17 -13.51
C GLN A 122 13.81 1.43 -14.80
N GLY A 123 14.93 0.68 -14.72
CA GLY A 123 15.43 -0.15 -15.81
C GLY A 123 15.01 -1.62 -15.66
N GLY A 124 15.46 -2.46 -16.59
CA GLY A 124 15.21 -3.90 -16.61
C GLY A 124 15.67 -4.50 -17.93
N GLU A 125 15.91 -5.82 -17.95
CA GLU A 125 16.30 -6.53 -19.18
C GLU A 125 15.11 -6.73 -20.12
N THR A 126 13.91 -6.88 -19.54
CA THR A 126 12.64 -7.06 -20.26
C THR A 126 11.61 -6.00 -19.85
N PRO A 127 10.56 -5.76 -20.65
CA PRO A 127 9.42 -4.93 -20.23
C PRO A 127 8.80 -5.36 -18.89
N GLU A 128 8.78 -6.66 -18.63
CA GLU A 128 8.30 -7.24 -17.37
C GLU A 128 9.21 -6.86 -16.19
N ASP A 129 10.53 -6.88 -16.37
CA ASP A 129 11.48 -6.43 -15.36
C ASP A 129 11.37 -4.93 -15.08
N VAL A 130 11.22 -4.12 -16.14
CA VAL A 130 11.00 -2.68 -16.00
C VAL A 130 9.73 -2.43 -15.18
N ALA A 131 8.61 -3.04 -15.55
CA ALA A 131 7.34 -2.88 -14.86
C ALA A 131 7.41 -3.35 -13.39
N TRP A 132 8.09 -4.47 -13.15
CA TRP A 132 8.33 -4.99 -11.81
C TRP A 132 9.14 -4.01 -10.95
N ASN A 133 10.19 -3.41 -11.51
CA ASN A 133 11.03 -2.45 -10.79
C ASN A 133 10.28 -1.13 -10.52
N VAL A 134 9.45 -0.65 -11.46
CA VAL A 134 8.52 0.47 -11.22
C VAL A 134 7.58 0.15 -10.06
N PHE A 135 6.96 -1.04 -10.07
CA PHE A 135 6.05 -1.51 -9.03
C PHE A 135 6.74 -1.57 -7.65
N ARG A 136 7.91 -2.23 -7.57
CA ARG A 136 8.70 -2.32 -6.33
C ARG A 136 9.10 -0.96 -5.80
N CYS A 137 9.58 -0.06 -6.65
CA CYS A 137 9.92 1.30 -6.24
C CYS A 137 8.72 2.03 -5.62
N GLY A 138 7.54 1.89 -6.23
CA GLY A 138 6.30 2.45 -5.72
C GLY A 138 5.83 1.82 -4.40
N TYR A 139 6.01 0.50 -4.26
CA TYR A 139 5.73 -0.25 -3.04
C TYR A 139 6.65 0.18 -1.89
N ASP A 140 7.97 0.22 -2.11
CA ASP A 140 8.98 0.59 -1.10
C ASP A 140 8.79 2.03 -0.60
N LYS A 141 8.30 2.91 -1.47
CA LYS A 141 7.96 4.30 -1.12
C LYS A 141 6.57 4.45 -0.52
N LYS A 142 5.85 3.35 -0.29
CA LYS A 142 4.50 3.30 0.29
C LYS A 142 3.48 4.11 -0.53
N ALA A 143 3.67 4.19 -1.85
CA ALA A 143 2.72 4.85 -2.74
C ALA A 143 1.81 3.86 -3.44
N VAL A 144 2.35 2.72 -3.89
CA VAL A 144 1.53 1.65 -4.47
C VAL A 144 1.03 0.76 -3.33
N LEU A 145 0.19 1.35 -2.48
CA LEU A 145 -0.50 0.63 -1.44
C LEU A 145 -1.89 0.30 -1.94
N PHE A 146 -2.03 -0.93 -2.44
CA PHE A 146 -3.34 -1.53 -2.41
C PHE A 146 -3.67 -1.69 -0.93
N GLU A 147 -4.85 -1.25 -0.48
CA GLU A 147 -5.34 -1.56 0.87
C GLU A 147 -5.41 -3.08 1.13
N TYR A 148 -5.26 -3.89 0.09
CA TYR A 148 -5.07 -5.33 0.16
C TYR A 148 -3.71 -5.75 0.69
N MET A 149 -2.64 -4.96 0.46
CA MET A 149 -1.29 -5.17 0.97
C MET A 149 -1.19 -4.62 2.39
N PRO A 150 -1.23 -5.49 3.44
CA PRO A 150 -0.91 -5.03 4.77
C PRO A 150 0.51 -4.49 4.72
N THR A 151 0.67 -3.22 5.06
CA THR A 151 1.97 -2.76 5.49
C THR A 151 2.27 -3.55 6.75
N ASN A 152 3.41 -4.22 6.81
CA ASN A 152 4.07 -4.60 8.05
C ASN A 152 4.47 -3.34 8.84
N VAL A 153 3.46 -2.55 9.21
CA VAL A 153 3.39 -1.75 10.42
C VAL A 153 2.71 -2.69 11.40
N SER A 154 3.47 -3.13 12.39
CA SER A 154 3.02 -4.03 13.43
C SER A 154 1.73 -3.51 14.10
N GLY A 155 0.72 -4.38 14.19
CA GLY A 155 -0.30 -4.33 15.23
C GLY A 155 -1.65 -3.74 14.82
N THR A 156 -2.65 -4.64 14.75
CA THR A 156 -4.06 -4.42 15.15
C THR A 156 -4.79 -3.25 14.51
N ASP A 157 -5.51 -3.52 13.42
CA ASP A 157 -6.79 -2.88 13.09
C ASP A 157 -7.58 -3.82 12.16
N LEU A 158 -7.88 -5.02 12.66
CA LEU A 158 -8.96 -5.86 12.14
C LEU A 158 -9.95 -6.10 13.28
N GLU A 159 -10.52 -5.02 13.81
CA GLU A 159 -11.75 -5.14 14.55
C GLU A 159 -12.79 -4.18 13.98
N ASN A 160 -13.89 -4.81 13.60
CA ASN A 160 -15.24 -4.30 13.62
C ASN A 160 -15.81 -3.80 12.30
N ASN A 161 -16.58 -4.68 11.65
CA ASN A 161 -17.97 -4.40 11.31
C ASN A 161 -18.65 -5.74 10.94
N SER A 162 -18.99 -6.50 11.98
CA SER A 162 -20.09 -7.46 11.93
C SER A 162 -21.28 -6.78 12.60
N GLU A 163 -22.23 -6.32 11.81
CA GLU A 163 -23.66 -6.26 12.15
C GLU A 163 -24.48 -6.24 10.85
#